data_AF-A0A410RJN1-F1
#
_entry.id   AF-A0A410RJN1-F1
#
_cell.length_a   1.000
_cell.length_b   1.000
_cell.length_c   1.000
_cell.angle_alpha   90.00
_cell.angle_beta   90.00
_cell.angle_gamma   90.00
#
_symmetry.space_group_name_H-M   'P 1'
#
loop_
_entity.id
_entity.type
_entity.pdbx_description
1 polymer ?
#
loop_
_entity_poly.entity_id
_entity_poly.type
_entity_poly.pdbx_seq_one_letter_code
_entity_poly.pdbx_strand_id
1 'polypeptide(L)'
;MRERLLIRAVVRLLTPEEGGSHGPMGKEFRPNWNIGSRADDGQMALDGGFVTLDDAGPLVPGQEKEAVIEPLLSEPWLHVAQGMEIPMHAGARVIGSARVLEIVWD
;
A
#
# COMPACT_ATOMS: atom_id res chain seq x y z
N MET A 1 -11.83 -3.72 22.26
CA MET A 1 -11.52 -3.61 20.81
C MET A 1 -10.07 -4.02 20.64
N ARG A 2 -9.70 -4.69 19.54
CA ARG A 2 -8.28 -4.76 19.17
C ARG A 2 -7.95 -3.42 18.53
N GLU A 3 -6.88 -2.78 18.99
CA GLU A 3 -6.36 -1.55 18.38
C GLU A 3 -6.05 -1.83 16.91
N ARG A 4 -6.47 -0.92 16.04
CA ARG A 4 -6.25 -0.98 14.60
C ARG A 4 -5.05 -0.12 14.25
N LEU A 5 -4.15 -0.69 13.47
CA LEU A 5 -3.06 0.07 12.87
C LEU A 5 -3.58 0.77 11.61
N LEU A 6 -3.45 2.09 11.55
CA LEU A 6 -3.77 2.90 10.38
C LEU A 6 -2.52 3.62 9.91
N ILE A 7 -2.30 3.63 8.61
CA ILE A 7 -1.11 4.23 8.00
C ILE A 7 -1.57 5.29 7.02
N ARG A 8 -1.27 6.56 7.30
CA ARG A 8 -1.47 7.62 6.31
C ARG A 8 -0.33 7.60 5.32
N ALA A 9 -0.63 7.68 4.04
CA ALA A 9 0.36 7.60 2.98
C ALA A 9 -0.02 8.42 1.76
N VAL A 10 0.97 8.71 0.91
CA VAL A 10 0.73 9.11 -0.48
C VAL A 10 0.92 7.86 -1.34
N VAL A 11 -0.14 7.42 -2.01
CA VAL A 11 -0.12 6.26 -2.91
C VAL A 11 0.06 6.72 -4.35
N ARG A 12 1.04 6.15 -5.05
CA ARG A 12 1.29 6.32 -6.47
C ARG A 12 0.83 5.10 -7.26
N LEU A 13 0.14 5.30 -8.37
CA LEU A 13 -0.09 4.25 -9.37
C LEU A 13 0.88 4.45 -10.53
N LEU A 14 1.67 3.42 -10.86
CA LEU A 14 2.61 3.48 -11.99
C LEU A 14 1.86 3.54 -13.33
N THR A 15 2.46 4.20 -14.32
CA THR A 15 1.96 4.21 -15.70
C THR A 15 2.18 2.84 -16.36
N PRO A 16 1.48 2.54 -17.47
CA PRO A 16 1.76 1.32 -18.26
C PRO A 16 3.21 1.22 -18.72
N GLU A 17 3.86 2.32 -19.07
CA GLU A 17 5.25 2.39 -19.53
C GLU A 17 6.25 2.07 -18.40
N GLU A 18 5.89 2.39 -17.16
CA GLU A 18 6.61 2.01 -15.94
C GLU A 18 6.34 0.54 -15.55
N GLY A 19 5.56 -0.21 -16.34
CA GLY A 19 5.15 -1.60 -16.06
C GLY A 19 3.93 -1.72 -15.15
N GLY A 20 3.24 -0.60 -14.90
CA GLY A 20 2.12 -0.48 -13.96
C GLY A 20 0.76 -0.96 -14.47
N SER A 21 -0.29 -0.32 -13.97
CA SER A 21 -1.67 -0.67 -14.32
C SER A 21 -2.09 0.00 -15.63
N HIS A 22 -2.87 -0.72 -16.46
CA HIS A 22 -3.51 -0.17 -17.65
C HIS A 22 -4.80 0.62 -17.35
N GLY A 23 -5.29 0.56 -16.11
CA GLY A 23 -6.56 1.15 -15.73
C GLY A 23 -6.55 1.74 -14.31
N PRO A 24 -7.56 2.55 -14.00
CA PRO A 24 -7.71 3.17 -12.69
C PRO A 24 -7.99 2.14 -11.59
N MET A 25 -7.61 2.50 -10.36
CA MET A 25 -8.11 1.86 -9.15
C MET A 25 -9.26 2.67 -8.57
N GLY A 26 -10.27 2.00 -8.03
CA GLY A 26 -11.39 2.66 -7.36
C GLY A 26 -10.95 3.44 -6.12
N LYS A 27 -11.91 4.08 -5.44
CA LYS A 27 -11.68 4.78 -4.16
C LYS A 27 -11.15 3.84 -3.08
N GLU A 28 -11.60 2.59 -3.11
CA GLU A 28 -11.22 1.55 -2.18
C GLU A 28 -10.67 0.37 -2.97
N PHE A 29 -9.53 -0.16 -2.53
CA PHE A 29 -8.89 -1.32 -3.16
C PHE A 29 -8.00 -2.04 -2.15
N ARG A 30 -7.59 -3.27 -2.49
CA ARG A 30 -6.81 -4.14 -1.61
C ARG A 30 -5.64 -4.75 -2.37
N PRO A 31 -4.51 -4.03 -2.49
CA PRO A 31 -3.30 -4.57 -3.08
C PRO A 31 -2.53 -5.41 -2.03
N ASN A 32 -1.41 -5.99 -2.47
CA ASN A 32 -0.40 -6.48 -1.55
C ASN A 32 0.78 -5.51 -1.51
N TRP A 33 1.53 -5.53 -0.42
CA TRP A 33 2.62 -4.62 -0.15
C TRP A 33 3.90 -5.37 0.12
N ASN A 34 4.99 -4.92 -0.50
CA ASN A 34 6.32 -5.32 -0.05
C ASN A 34 6.75 -4.37 1.06
N ILE A 35 6.57 -4.78 2.30
CA ILE A 35 7.00 -4.00 3.47
C ILE A 35 8.36 -4.46 4.01
N GLY A 36 9.06 -5.35 3.30
CA GLY A 36 10.33 -5.95 3.74
C GLY A 36 10.19 -7.26 4.51
N SER A 37 8.96 -7.75 4.71
CA SER A 37 8.69 -9.06 5.32
C SER A 37 9.35 -10.21 4.56
N ARG A 38 9.74 -11.25 5.31
CA ARG A 38 10.32 -12.48 4.76
C ARG A 38 9.56 -13.69 5.27
N ALA A 39 9.33 -14.66 4.39
CA ALA A 39 8.86 -15.98 4.78
C ALA A 39 10.00 -16.80 5.42
N ASP A 40 9.66 -17.95 6.02
CA ASP A 40 10.62 -18.82 6.72
C ASP A 40 11.76 -19.31 5.82
N ASP A 41 11.51 -19.42 4.52
CA ASP A 41 12.50 -19.81 3.50
C ASP A 41 13.34 -18.62 3.00
N GLY A 42 13.15 -17.43 3.57
CA GLY A 42 13.85 -16.20 3.20
C GLY A 42 13.29 -15.49 1.97
N GLN A 43 12.25 -16.03 1.32
CA GLN A 43 11.60 -15.35 0.20
C GLN A 43 10.87 -14.09 0.67
N MET A 44 10.72 -13.13 -0.25
CA MET A 44 9.93 -11.94 0.00
C MET A 44 8.47 -12.33 0.26
N ALA A 45 7.93 -11.91 1.40
CA ALA A 45 6.50 -12.00 1.67
C ALA A 45 5.82 -10.70 1.25
N LEU A 46 4.59 -10.82 0.75
CA LEU A 46 3.74 -9.68 0.46
C LEU A 46 2.58 -9.64 1.45
N ASP A 47 2.35 -8.47 2.03
CA ASP A 47 1.37 -8.27 3.09
C ASP A 47 0.14 -7.52 2.56
N GLY A 48 -1.06 -8.01 2.89
CA GLY A 48 -2.30 -7.38 2.44
C GLY A 48 -2.69 -6.17 3.30
N GLY A 49 -3.24 -5.13 2.66
CA GLY A 49 -3.83 -3.99 3.36
C GLY A 49 -4.95 -3.36 2.54
N PHE A 50 -6.00 -2.87 3.22
CA PHE A 50 -7.07 -2.11 2.59
C PHE A 50 -6.60 -0.67 2.39
N VAL A 51 -6.87 -0.11 1.23
CA VAL A 51 -6.55 1.29 0.90
C VAL A 51 -7.85 2.04 0.71
N THR A 52 -7.99 3.18 1.37
CA THR A 52 -9.07 4.14 1.16
C THR A 52 -8.46 5.48 0.78
N LEU A 53 -8.75 5.96 -0.42
CA LEU A 53 -8.32 7.29 -0.86
C LEU A 53 -9.09 8.37 -0.09
N ASP A 54 -8.40 9.47 0.23
CA ASP A 54 -8.98 10.58 0.99
C ASP A 54 -10.02 11.37 0.15
N ASP A 55 -9.87 11.36 -1.17
CA ASP A 55 -10.81 11.98 -2.10
C ASP A 55 -11.86 10.98 -2.67
N ALA A 56 -12.85 11.50 -3.40
CA ALA A 56 -13.94 10.68 -3.95
C ALA A 56 -13.60 9.98 -5.29
N GLY A 57 -12.46 10.29 -5.91
CA GLY A 57 -12.14 9.87 -7.27
C GLY A 57 -11.22 8.65 -7.34
N PRO A 58 -11.20 7.93 -8.48
CA PRO A 58 -10.26 6.83 -8.67
C PRO A 58 -8.80 7.32 -8.67
N LEU A 59 -7.86 6.43 -8.37
CA LEU A 59 -6.44 6.64 -8.61
C LEU A 59 -6.11 6.18 -10.03
N VAL A 60 -5.70 7.10 -10.91
CA VAL A 60 -5.39 6.79 -12.32
C VAL A 60 -3.88 6.58 -12.52
N PRO A 61 -3.45 5.85 -13.57
CA PRO A 61 -2.03 5.62 -13.81
C PRO A 61 -1.24 6.93 -13.93
N GLY A 62 -0.08 7.01 -13.26
CA GLY A 62 0.76 8.21 -13.16
C GLY A 62 0.38 9.19 -12.05
N GLN A 63 -0.73 8.96 -11.34
CA GLN A 63 -1.20 9.84 -10.28
C GLN A 63 -0.69 9.42 -8.90
N GLU A 64 -0.59 10.42 -8.02
CA GLU A 64 -0.42 10.28 -6.57
C GLU A 64 -1.63 10.84 -5.82
N LYS A 65 -2.05 10.18 -4.74
CA LYS A 65 -3.13 10.63 -3.85
C LYS A 65 -2.84 10.29 -2.39
N GLU A 66 -3.31 11.13 -1.47
CA GLU A 66 -3.35 10.76 -0.06
C GLU A 66 -4.39 9.64 0.18
N ALA A 67 -4.05 8.73 1.09
CA ALA A 67 -4.86 7.59 1.44
C ALA A 67 -4.54 7.11 2.85
N VAL A 68 -5.47 6.33 3.40
CA VAL A 68 -5.26 5.49 4.58
C VAL A 68 -5.08 4.04 4.14
N ILE A 69 -4.04 3.39 4.67
CA ILE A 69 -3.80 1.96 4.55
C ILE A 69 -4.11 1.32 5.90
N GLU A 70 -5.03 0.36 5.91
CA GLU A 70 -5.37 -0.49 7.05
C GLU A 70 -4.81 -1.90 6.79
N PRO A 71 -3.72 -2.31 7.47
CA PRO A 71 -3.18 -3.65 7.37
C PRO A 71 -4.21 -4.73 7.68
N LEU A 72 -4.18 -5.84 6.94
CA LEU A 72 -5.01 -7.01 7.26
C LEU A 72 -4.61 -7.65 8.60
N LEU A 73 -3.30 -7.65 8.88
CA LEU A 73 -2.68 -8.05 10.14
C LEU A 73 -1.70 -6.93 10.52
N SER A 74 -1.70 -6.51 11.78
CA SER A 74 -0.86 -5.40 12.22
C SER A 74 0.57 -5.83 12.51
N GLU A 75 0.77 -7.09 12.92
CA GLU A 75 2.05 -7.61 13.38
C GLU A 75 3.18 -7.50 12.33
N PRO A 76 2.96 -7.82 11.03
CA PRO A 76 3.99 -7.65 10.01
C PRO A 76 4.35 -6.19 9.72
N TRP A 77 3.51 -5.24 10.14
CA TRP A 77 3.65 -3.82 9.78
C TRP A 77 4.29 -2.99 10.88
N LEU A 78 4.63 -3.57 12.03
CA LEU A 78 5.15 -2.86 13.20
C LEU A 78 6.49 -2.15 12.94
N HIS A 79 7.26 -2.58 11.95
CA HIS A 79 8.52 -1.93 11.56
C HIS A 79 8.35 -0.87 10.48
N VAL A 80 7.15 -0.71 9.91
CA VAL A 80 6.87 0.34 8.92
C VAL A 80 6.92 1.69 9.62
N ALA A 81 7.68 2.61 9.05
CA ALA A 81 7.96 3.91 9.63
C ALA A 81 7.69 5.04 8.63
N GLN A 82 7.42 6.23 9.18
CA GLN A 82 7.30 7.45 8.38
C GLN A 82 8.51 7.65 7.46
N GLY A 83 8.23 8.04 6.22
CA GLY A 83 9.23 8.26 5.18
C GLY A 83 9.60 6.99 4.39
N MET A 84 9.20 5.80 4.83
CA MET A 84 9.40 4.58 4.04
C MET A 84 8.59 4.63 2.75
N GLU A 85 9.19 4.14 1.66
CA GLU A 85 8.51 3.84 0.41
C GLU A 85 8.25 2.34 0.34
N ILE A 86 6.98 1.93 0.29
CA ILE A 86 6.58 0.52 0.23
C ILE A 86 6.00 0.19 -1.17
N PRO A 87 6.59 -0.76 -1.92
CA PRO A 87 6.05 -1.15 -3.21
C PRO A 87 4.67 -1.79 -3.11
N MET A 88 3.77 -1.38 -4.01
CA MET A 88 2.41 -1.90 -4.16
C MET A 88 2.37 -2.95 -5.28
N HIS A 89 1.75 -4.09 -5.02
CA HIS A 89 1.72 -5.24 -5.92
C HIS A 89 0.30 -5.70 -6.27
N ALA A 90 0.15 -6.17 -7.52
CA ALA A 90 -0.96 -6.99 -7.99
C ALA A 90 -0.40 -8.33 -8.47
N GLY A 91 -0.65 -9.40 -7.70
CA GLY A 91 0.09 -10.66 -7.87
C GLY A 91 1.60 -10.42 -7.72
N ALA A 92 2.40 -10.93 -8.65
CA ALA A 92 3.85 -10.75 -8.64
C ALA A 92 4.32 -9.37 -9.12
N ARG A 93 3.46 -8.57 -9.74
CA ARG A 93 3.84 -7.33 -10.43
C ARG A 93 3.77 -6.11 -9.51
N VAL A 94 4.82 -5.29 -9.51
CA VAL A 94 4.80 -3.94 -8.91
C VAL A 94 3.93 -3.04 -9.79
N ILE A 95 2.93 -2.42 -9.19
CA ILE A 95 1.95 -1.56 -9.87
C ILE A 95 1.95 -0.13 -9.34
N GLY A 96 2.66 0.13 -8.26
CA GLY A 96 2.61 1.40 -7.54
C GLY A 96 3.54 1.38 -6.34
N SER A 97 3.42 2.41 -5.53
CA SER A 97 4.08 2.48 -4.24
C SER A 97 3.27 3.35 -3.29
N ALA A 98 3.62 3.31 -2.02
CA ALA A 98 3.13 4.28 -1.06
C ALA A 98 4.29 4.84 -0.24
N ARG A 99 4.34 6.16 -0.12
CA ARG A 99 5.21 6.85 0.82
C ARG A 99 4.47 7.06 2.12
N VAL A 100 4.98 6.47 3.20
CA VAL A 100 4.38 6.56 4.54
C VAL A 100 4.53 7.98 5.08
N LEU A 101 3.41 8.59 5.47
CA LEU A 101 3.36 9.90 6.10
C LEU A 101 3.28 9.80 7.62
N GLU A 102 2.48 8.87 8.15
CA GLU A 102 2.19 8.78 9.58
C GLU A 102 1.67 7.38 9.94
N ILE A 103 1.92 6.95 11.18
CA ILE A 103 1.39 5.73 11.79
C ILE A 103 0.45 6.11 12.94
N VAL A 104 -0.79 5.63 12.91
CA VAL A 104 -1.85 5.94 13.87
C VAL A 104 -2.43 4.65 14.44
N TRP A 105 -2.74 4.63 15.73
CA TRP A 105 -3.45 3.53 16.41
C TRP A 105 -4.86 3.98 16.78
N ASP A 106 -5.88 3.24 16.36
CA ASP A 106 -7.31 3.50 16.60
C ASP A 106 -7.98 2.41 17.45
#